data_AF-A0A544YAB4-F1
#
_entry.id   AF-A0A544YAB4-F1
#
_cell.length_a   1.000
_cell.length_b   1.000
_cell.length_c   1.000
_cell.angle_alpha   90.00
_cell.angle_beta   90.00
_cell.angle_gamma   90.00
#
_symmetry.space_group_name_H-M   'P 1'
#
loop_
_entity.id
_entity.type
_entity.pdbx_description
1 polymer ?
#
loop_
_entity_poly.entity_id
_entity_poly.type
_entity_poly.pdbx_seq_one_letter_code
_entity_poly.pdbx_strand_id
1 'polypeptide(L)'
;MTASAAVFGVAATEEGDDADCPGVSPHPAVPRPGRTKLWWIEESLGRGRVVAHTCACQMTSYELVRCGGLYQFRRHALARHDVPPVSWTARWWRREEAYAWWRRLLAGQAR
;
A
#
# COMPACT_ATOMS: atom_id res chain seq x y z
N MET A 1 -5.25 50.99 4.07
CA MET A 1 -4.27 50.24 4.89
C MET A 1 -5.00 49.68 6.08
N THR A 2 -5.28 48.38 6.09
CA THR A 2 -5.67 47.59 7.27
C THR A 2 -5.36 46.14 6.94
N ALA A 3 -4.44 45.56 7.70
CA ALA A 3 -4.10 44.15 7.66
C ALA A 3 -5.15 43.35 8.43
N SER A 4 -5.43 42.12 8.01
CA SER A 4 -5.91 41.09 8.92
C SER A 4 -5.41 39.73 8.47
N ALA A 5 -4.75 39.04 9.40
CA ALA A 5 -4.06 37.77 9.24
C ALA A 5 -4.91 36.58 9.67
N ALA A 6 -4.48 35.40 9.23
CA ALA A 6 -4.88 34.04 9.63
C ALA A 6 -6.29 33.62 9.16
N VAL A 7 -6.54 32.38 8.74
CA VAL A 7 -6.18 31.13 9.41
C VAL A 7 -5.95 30.01 8.39
N PHE A 8 -4.87 29.26 8.56
CA PHE A 8 -4.65 27.96 7.92
C PHE A 8 -5.71 26.97 8.43
N GLY A 9 -6.70 26.67 7.61
CA GLY A 9 -7.61 25.56 7.84
C GLY A 9 -6.99 24.25 7.40
N VAL A 10 -6.10 23.68 8.24
CA VAL A 10 -5.82 22.25 8.17
C VAL A 10 -6.90 21.54 8.97
N ALA A 11 -7.75 20.79 8.28
CA ALA A 11 -8.68 19.87 8.91
C ALA A 11 -8.55 18.52 8.19
N ALA A 12 -7.38 17.88 8.38
CA ALA A 12 -7.28 16.45 8.20
C ALA A 12 -7.99 15.81 9.40
N THR A 13 -9.29 15.56 9.24
CA THR A 13 -10.03 14.73 10.19
C THR A 13 -9.82 13.28 9.74
N GLU A 14 -8.66 12.72 10.08
CA GLU A 14 -8.42 11.29 10.03
C GLU A 14 -8.87 10.68 11.36
N GLU A 15 -10.18 10.59 11.57
CA GLU A 15 -10.76 9.68 12.57
C GLU A 15 -11.17 8.40 11.84
N GLY A 16 -10.18 7.60 11.48
CA GLY A 16 -10.38 6.18 11.22
C GLY A 16 -9.82 5.44 12.42
N ASP A 17 -10.70 4.78 13.17
CA ASP A 17 -10.48 3.76 14.21
C ASP A 17 -9.11 3.03 14.17
N ASP A 18 -8.04 3.73 14.54
CA ASP A 18 -6.66 3.24 14.68
C ASP A 18 -6.34 3.01 16.18
N ALA A 19 -7.38 2.85 17.00
CA ALA A 19 -7.24 2.79 18.46
C ALA A 19 -6.63 1.45 18.95
N ASP A 20 -6.54 0.42 18.08
CA ASP A 20 -6.09 -0.93 18.47
C ASP A 20 -5.02 -1.54 17.53
N CYS A 21 -4.48 -0.84 16.49
CA CYS A 21 -3.29 -1.36 15.77
C CYS A 21 -2.02 -1.07 16.60
N PRO A 22 -1.19 -2.07 16.93
CA PRO A 22 -0.01 -1.90 17.78
C PRO A 22 1.16 -1.13 17.12
N GLY A 23 0.96 -0.58 15.92
CA GLY A 23 1.96 0.24 15.22
C GLY A 23 3.24 -0.50 14.78
N VAL A 24 3.28 -1.84 14.82
CA VAL A 24 4.48 -2.63 14.53
C VAL A 24 4.85 -2.62 13.04
N SER A 25 3.84 -2.52 12.16
CA SER A 25 4.00 -2.54 10.71
C SER A 25 3.35 -1.30 10.08
N PRO A 26 3.90 -0.77 8.98
CA PRO A 26 3.42 0.49 8.41
C PRO A 26 2.00 0.36 7.84
N HIS A 27 1.22 1.43 7.95
CA HIS A 27 -0.03 1.59 7.22
C HIS A 27 0.24 2.17 5.83
N PRO A 28 -0.35 1.61 4.76
CA PRO A 28 -0.31 2.28 3.47
C PRO A 28 -1.16 3.55 3.55
N ALA A 29 -0.60 4.67 3.11
CA ALA A 29 -1.36 5.92 3.02
C ALA A 29 -2.53 5.78 2.03
N VAL A 30 -3.52 6.66 2.19
CA VAL A 30 -4.64 6.76 1.26
C VAL A 30 -4.12 6.96 -0.18
N PRO A 31 -4.63 6.24 -1.19
CA PRO A 31 -4.16 6.38 -2.56
C PRO A 31 -4.32 7.81 -3.07
N ARG A 32 -3.22 8.42 -3.51
CA ARG A 32 -3.19 9.80 -3.98
C ARG A 32 -3.83 9.94 -5.38
N PRO A 33 -4.36 11.12 -5.74
CA PRO A 33 -4.68 11.45 -7.13
C PRO A 33 -3.44 11.29 -8.02
N GLY A 34 -3.61 10.77 -9.24
CA GLY A 34 -2.49 10.55 -10.18
C GLY A 34 -1.55 9.40 -9.81
N ARG A 35 -1.90 8.56 -8.82
CA ARG A 35 -1.12 7.37 -8.46
C ARG A 35 -0.87 6.46 -9.67
N THR A 36 0.26 5.78 -9.68
CA THR A 36 0.51 4.75 -10.68
C THR A 36 -0.33 3.51 -10.39
N LYS A 37 -1.09 3.06 -11.39
CA LYS A 37 -1.85 1.82 -11.30
C LYS A 37 -0.93 0.63 -11.51
N LEU A 38 -0.90 -0.28 -10.53
CA LEU A 38 -0.26 -1.57 -10.64
C LEU A 38 -1.23 -2.56 -11.28
N TRP A 39 -0.70 -3.44 -12.12
CA TRP A 39 -1.48 -4.52 -12.72
C TRP A 39 -1.52 -5.71 -11.78
N TRP A 40 -2.73 -6.17 -11.43
CA TRP A 40 -2.96 -7.26 -10.49
C TRP A 40 -3.49 -8.51 -11.21
N ILE A 41 -3.02 -9.69 -10.78
CA ILE A 41 -3.42 -11.03 -11.23
C ILE A 41 -3.79 -11.89 -10.02
N GLU A 42 -4.58 -12.95 -10.20
CA GLU A 42 -5.08 -13.78 -9.09
C GLU A 42 -4.05 -14.81 -8.60
N GLU A 43 -3.23 -15.33 -9.51
CA GLU A 43 -2.26 -16.37 -9.20
C GLU A 43 -0.85 -15.81 -9.00
N SER A 44 -0.15 -16.37 -8.01
CA SER A 44 1.29 -16.15 -7.92
C SER A 44 1.99 -16.91 -9.03
N LEU A 45 2.98 -16.27 -9.65
CA LEU A 45 3.85 -16.92 -10.63
C LEU A 45 4.98 -17.74 -9.96
N GLY A 46 4.99 -17.89 -8.63
CA GLY A 46 5.96 -18.73 -7.93
C GLY A 46 5.84 -18.76 -6.39
N ARG A 47 6.61 -19.65 -5.74
CA ARG A 47 6.75 -19.66 -4.28
C ARG A 47 7.80 -18.63 -3.84
N GLY A 48 7.53 -17.93 -2.75
CA GLY A 48 8.42 -16.90 -2.24
C GLY A 48 8.30 -16.67 -0.75
N ARG A 49 9.21 -15.86 -0.21
CA ARG A 49 9.26 -15.48 1.21
C ARG A 49 8.87 -14.02 1.37
N VAL A 50 7.98 -13.73 2.33
CA VAL A 50 7.67 -12.35 2.72
C VAL A 50 8.92 -11.71 3.32
N VAL A 51 9.28 -10.51 2.83
CA VAL A 51 10.42 -9.73 3.32
C VAL A 51 10.02 -8.37 3.89
N ALA A 52 8.81 -7.88 3.57
CA ALA A 52 8.19 -6.71 4.19
C ALA A 52 6.66 -6.85 4.11
N HIS A 53 5.92 -6.20 5.00
CA HIS A 53 4.46 -6.22 5.04
C HIS A 53 3.91 -4.94 5.67
N THR A 54 2.62 -4.65 5.45
CA THR A 54 1.87 -3.58 6.13
C THR A 54 1.06 -4.11 7.32
N CYS A 55 0.59 -3.24 8.23
CA CYS A 55 -0.41 -3.64 9.24
C CYS A 55 -1.66 -4.18 8.51
N ALA A 56 -2.35 -5.13 9.14
CA ALA A 56 -3.54 -5.79 8.61
C ALA A 56 -4.84 -5.23 9.20
N CYS A 57 -4.78 -4.12 9.95
CA CYS A 57 -5.98 -3.48 10.52
C CYS A 57 -6.87 -2.82 9.43
N GLN A 58 -6.30 -2.49 8.27
CA GLN A 58 -7.02 -1.86 7.18
C GLN A 58 -7.63 -2.89 6.23
N MET A 59 -8.65 -2.46 5.47
CA MET A 59 -9.34 -3.25 4.43
C MET A 59 -8.43 -3.80 3.33
N THR A 60 -7.20 -3.29 3.22
CA THR A 60 -6.20 -3.80 2.28
C THR A 60 -4.85 -3.81 2.95
N SER A 61 -4.19 -4.96 2.93
CA SER A 61 -2.80 -5.10 3.36
C SER A 61 -1.94 -5.61 2.21
N TYR A 62 -0.65 -5.33 2.32
CA TYR A 62 0.33 -5.63 1.29
C TYR A 62 1.52 -6.35 1.88
N GLU A 63 2.14 -7.18 1.05
CA GLU A 63 3.38 -7.84 1.35
C GLU A 63 4.32 -7.72 0.15
N LEU A 64 5.59 -7.53 0.44
CA LEU A 64 6.67 -7.67 -0.52
C LEU A 64 7.23 -9.09 -0.40
N VAL A 65 7.07 -9.88 -1.46
CA VAL A 65 7.46 -11.28 -1.52
C VAL A 65 8.69 -11.44 -2.41
N ARG A 66 9.72 -12.13 -1.91
CA ARG A 66 10.93 -12.48 -2.65
C ARG A 66 10.81 -13.89 -3.23
N CYS A 67 10.92 -14.01 -4.55
CA CYS A 67 10.87 -15.24 -5.33
C CYS A 67 12.17 -15.39 -6.13
N GLY A 68 13.10 -16.25 -5.69
CA GLY A 68 14.34 -16.54 -6.47
C GLY A 68 15.20 -15.31 -6.81
N GLY A 69 15.22 -14.28 -5.96
CA GLY A 69 15.96 -13.02 -6.21
C GLY A 69 15.16 -11.92 -6.90
N LEU A 70 13.97 -12.25 -7.41
CA LEU A 70 12.97 -11.31 -7.88
C LEU A 70 11.94 -11.03 -6.80
N TYR A 71 11.16 -9.98 -7.00
CA TYR A 71 10.22 -9.48 -6.02
C TYR A 71 8.87 -9.17 -6.67
N GLN A 72 7.81 -9.44 -5.91
CA GLN A 72 6.42 -9.25 -6.30
C GLN A 72 5.63 -8.73 -5.10
N PHE A 73 4.57 -7.96 -5.33
CA PHE A 73 3.62 -7.65 -4.26
C PHE A 73 2.51 -8.68 -4.20
N ARG A 74 2.16 -9.08 -2.97
CA ARG A 74 0.90 -9.73 -2.65
C ARG A 74 0.00 -8.71 -1.98
N ARG A 75 -1.24 -8.60 -2.45
CA ARG A 75 -2.29 -7.78 -1.86
C ARG A 75 -3.35 -8.68 -1.28
N HIS A 76 -3.65 -8.48 0.00
CA HIS A 76 -4.85 -9.02 0.63
C HIS A 76 -5.88 -7.90 0.70
N ALA A 77 -7.10 -8.17 0.24
CA ALA A 77 -8.20 -7.22 0.28
C ALA A 77 -9.42 -7.91 0.89
N LEU A 78 -10.26 -7.15 1.60
CA LEU A 78 -11.59 -7.64 1.94
C LEU A 78 -12.33 -8.00 0.65
N ALA A 79 -12.96 -9.19 0.63
CA ALA A 79 -13.72 -9.66 -0.52
C ALA A 79 -14.79 -8.64 -0.92
N ARG A 80 -14.76 -8.19 -2.18
CA ARG A 80 -15.72 -7.27 -2.78
C ARG A 80 -16.03 -7.76 -4.19
N HIS A 81 -17.14 -7.30 -4.76
CA HIS A 81 -17.44 -7.54 -6.17
C HIS A 81 -16.24 -7.08 -7.03
N ASP A 82 -15.76 -7.96 -7.92
CA ASP A 82 -14.61 -7.74 -8.82
C ASP A 82 -13.24 -7.51 -8.16
N VAL A 83 -13.09 -7.75 -6.86
CA VAL A 83 -11.79 -7.69 -6.18
C VAL A 83 -11.49 -9.03 -5.51
N PRO A 84 -10.54 -9.82 -6.06
CA PRO A 84 -10.17 -11.08 -5.44
C PRO A 84 -9.55 -10.83 -4.06
N PRO A 85 -9.86 -11.67 -3.04
CA PRO A 85 -9.34 -11.51 -1.68
C PRO A 85 -7.81 -11.50 -1.62
N VAL A 86 -7.17 -12.24 -2.53
CA VAL A 86 -5.71 -12.27 -2.71
C VAL A 86 -5.40 -11.98 -4.17
N SER A 87 -4.40 -11.12 -4.40
CA SER A 87 -3.91 -10.80 -5.74
C SER A 87 -2.43 -10.46 -5.72
N TRP A 88 -1.79 -10.53 -6.88
CA TRP A 88 -0.37 -10.38 -7.07
C TRP A 88 -0.06 -9.38 -8.17
N THR A 89 1.06 -8.68 -8.12
CA THR A 89 1.46 -7.85 -9.26
C THR A 89 1.88 -8.70 -10.44
N ALA A 90 1.37 -8.44 -11.64
CA ALA A 90 1.79 -9.19 -12.84
C ALA A 90 3.28 -9.00 -13.16
N ARG A 91 3.83 -7.83 -12.84
CA ARG A 91 5.24 -7.52 -13.05
C ARG A 91 6.09 -7.99 -11.86
N TRP A 92 7.29 -8.44 -12.19
CA TRP A 92 8.36 -8.73 -11.25
C TRP A 92 9.46 -7.68 -11.32
N TRP A 93 10.11 -7.46 -10.19
CA TRP A 93 11.17 -6.46 -10.06
C TRP A 93 12.43 -7.04 -9.45
N ARG A 94 13.57 -6.46 -9.81
CA ARG A 94 14.81 -6.65 -9.04
C ARG A 94 14.69 -5.89 -7.72
N ARG A 95 15.53 -6.26 -6.75
CA ARG A 95 15.49 -5.74 -5.37
C ARG A 95 15.27 -4.23 -5.31
N GLU A 96 16.18 -3.45 -5.88
CA GLU A 96 16.14 -1.98 -5.74
C GLU A 96 14.85 -1.35 -6.26
N GLU A 97 14.42 -1.76 -7.45
CA GLU A 97 13.17 -1.30 -8.07
C GLU A 97 11.96 -1.72 -7.22
N ALA A 98 11.96 -2.94 -6.68
CA ALA A 98 10.89 -3.43 -5.82
C ALA A 98 10.73 -2.59 -4.53
N TYR A 99 11.85 -2.25 -3.89
CA TYR A 99 11.82 -1.39 -2.70
C TYR A 99 11.44 0.06 -3.03
N ALA A 100 11.75 0.54 -4.24
CA ALA A 100 11.26 1.84 -4.71
C ALA A 100 9.74 1.83 -4.90
N TRP A 101 9.18 0.78 -5.52
CA TRP A 101 7.74 0.59 -5.61
C TRP A 101 7.09 0.42 -4.24
N TRP A 102 7.75 -0.26 -3.30
CA TRP A 102 7.25 -0.45 -1.95
C TRP A 102 7.07 0.90 -1.24
N ARG A 103 8.07 1.78 -1.30
CA ARG A 103 7.97 3.15 -0.75
C ARG A 103 6.85 3.95 -1.41
N ARG A 104 6.69 3.87 -2.73
CA ARG A 104 5.59 4.54 -3.46
C ARG A 104 4.22 4.01 -3.03
N LEU A 105 4.08 2.70 -2.85
CA LEU A 105 2.85 2.07 -2.37
C LEU A 105 2.50 2.56 -0.97
N LEU A 106 3.48 2.57 -0.04
CA LEU A 106 3.28 3.07 1.32
C LEU A 106 2.90 4.56 1.33
N ALA A 107 3.44 5.36 0.40
CA ALA A 107 3.12 6.78 0.27
C ALA A 107 1.80 7.06 -0.47
N GLY A 108 1.05 6.03 -0.88
CA GLY A 108 -0.18 6.16 -1.67
C GLY A 108 0.04 6.57 -3.14
N GLN A 109 1.30 6.56 -3.61
CA GLN A 109 1.68 6.95 -4.97
C GLN A 109 1.57 5.79 -5.98
N ALA A 110 1.36 4.57 -5.52
CA ALA A 110 1.11 3.39 -6.35
C ALA A 110 0.00 2.51 -5.74
N ARG A 111 -0.81 1.85 -6.57
CA ARG A 111 -1.90 0.98 -6.10
C ARG A 111 -2.28 -0.11 -7.08
#